data_AF-T2IX53-F1
#
_entry.id   AF-T2IX53-F1
#
_cell.length_a   1.000
_cell.length_b   1.000
_cell.length_c   1.000
_cell.angle_alpha   90.00
_cell.angle_beta   90.00
_cell.angle_gamma   90.00
#
_symmetry.space_group_name_H-M   'P 1'
#
loop_
_entity.id
_entity.type
_entity.pdbx_description
1 polymer ?
#
loop_
_entity_poly.entity_id
_entity_poly.type
_entity_poly.pdbx_seq_one_letter_code
_entity_poly.pdbx_strand_id
1 'polypeptide(L)'
;MWVGSINGVKLQIWGTWLFYAILIDLGDAVADELSLPFDRISLEMIYRGLYHFGVANQKGEATDPVKYFASSENKDLGIVKQKRKNNTKLIIAPFPEKQRNSPEFFFSAKSLTYA
;
A
#
# COMPACT_ATOMS: atom_id res chain seq x y z
N MET A 1 -26.45 9.05 -2.42
CA MET A 1 -27.67 8.37 -2.91
C MET A 1 -28.13 7.38 -1.86
N TRP A 2 -29.25 7.63 -1.19
CA TRP A 2 -29.90 6.64 -0.32
C TRP A 2 -31.25 6.28 -0.96
N VAL A 3 -31.40 5.03 -1.39
CA VAL A 3 -32.63 4.51 -1.99
C VAL A 3 -32.97 3.21 -1.26
N GLY A 4 -34.05 3.22 -0.49
CA GLY A 4 -34.53 2.06 0.27
C GLY A 4 -35.27 1.01 -0.57
N SER A 5 -35.37 1.21 -1.89
CA SER A 5 -35.98 0.22 -2.79
C SER A 5 -35.02 -0.94 -3.04
N ILE A 6 -35.56 -2.16 -3.19
CA ILE A 6 -34.75 -3.36 -3.43
C ILE A 6 -33.92 -3.27 -4.72
N ASN A 7 -34.44 -2.58 -5.74
CA ASN A 7 -33.71 -2.33 -6.98
C ASN A 7 -32.54 -1.34 -6.76
N GLY A 8 -32.74 -0.33 -5.91
CA GLY A 8 -31.68 0.60 -5.52
C GLY A 8 -30.55 -0.10 -4.76
N VAL A 9 -30.88 -0.97 -3.80
CA VAL A 9 -29.88 -1.75 -3.05
C VAL A 9 -29.11 -2.69 -3.96
N LYS A 10 -29.78 -3.41 -4.86
CA LYS A 10 -29.12 -4.28 -5.85
C LYS A 10 -28.14 -3.48 -6.71
N LEU A 11 -28.55 -2.32 -7.20
CA LEU A 11 -27.70 -1.46 -8.02
C LEU A 11 -26.47 -0.96 -7.25
N GLN A 12 -26.61 -0.62 -5.97
CA GLN A 12 -25.47 -0.21 -5.13
C GLN A 12 -24.46 -1.34 -4.93
N ILE A 13 -24.93 -2.57 -4.71
CA ILE A 13 -24.05 -3.74 -4.58
C ILE A 13 -23.31 -3.98 -5.89
N TRP A 14 -24.02 -4.01 -7.02
CA TRP A 14 -23.41 -4.19 -8.34
C TRP A 14 -22.41 -3.09 -8.68
N GLY A 15 -22.74 -1.83 -8.39
CA GLY A 15 -21.84 -0.70 -8.62
C GLY A 15 -20.57 -0.80 -7.78
N THR A 16 -20.69 -1.20 -6.52
CA THR A 16 -19.52 -1.41 -5.64
C THR A 16 -18.66 -2.56 -6.15
N TRP A 17 -19.28 -3.67 -6.56
CA TRP A 17 -18.57 -4.82 -7.12
C TRP A 17 -17.80 -4.46 -8.40
N LEU A 18 -18.47 -3.78 -9.35
CA LEU A 18 -17.85 -3.32 -10.59
C LEU A 18 -16.70 -2.35 -10.33
N PHE A 19 -16.90 -1.42 -9.40
CA PHE A 19 -15.88 -0.45 -9.04
C PHE A 19 -14.62 -1.13 -8.46
N TYR A 20 -14.79 -2.10 -7.57
CA TYR A 20 -13.66 -2.88 -7.05
C TYR A 20 -12.98 -3.71 -8.13
N ALA A 21 -13.72 -4.30 -9.07
CA ALA A 21 -13.13 -5.03 -10.18
C ALA A 21 -12.21 -4.14 -11.03
N ILE A 22 -12.65 -2.93 -11.37
CA ILE A 22 -11.86 -1.94 -12.11
C ILE A 22 -10.61 -1.53 -11.32
N LEU A 23 -10.75 -1.31 -10.01
CA LEU A 23 -9.61 -0.96 -9.14
C LEU A 23 -8.56 -2.08 -9.08
N ILE A 24 -9.00 -3.34 -9.02
CA ILE A 24 -8.11 -4.50 -9.01
C ILE A 24 -7.35 -4.59 -10.34
N ASP A 25 -8.05 -4.49 -11.46
CA ASP A 25 -7.47 -4.52 -12.81
C ASP A 25 -6.41 -3.41 -13.01
N LEU A 26 -6.74 -2.17 -12.59
CA LEU A 26 -5.79 -1.07 -12.60
C LEU A 26 -4.59 -1.32 -11.69
N GLY A 27 -4.81 -1.88 -10.51
CA GLY A 27 -3.73 -2.21 -9.58
C GLY A 27 -2.79 -3.27 -10.12
N ASP A 28 -3.31 -4.25 -10.86
CA ASP A 28 -2.52 -5.30 -11.51
C ASP A 28 -1.66 -4.71 -12.64
N ALA A 29 -2.26 -3.88 -13.50
CA ALA A 29 -1.52 -3.18 -14.55
C ALA A 29 -0.40 -2.27 -14.00
N VAL A 30 -0.63 -1.59 -12.88
CA VAL A 30 0.40 -0.79 -12.20
C VAL A 30 1.48 -1.68 -11.58
N ALA A 31 1.13 -2.86 -11.07
CA ALA A 31 2.09 -3.83 -10.53
C ALA A 31 3.02 -4.34 -11.64
N ASP A 32 2.46 -4.68 -12.80
CA ASP A 32 3.19 -5.12 -13.98
C ASP A 32 4.14 -4.03 -14.50
N GLU A 33 3.66 -2.79 -14.64
CA GLU A 33 4.48 -1.65 -15.08
C GLU A 33 5.65 -1.40 -14.11
N LEU A 34 5.43 -1.56 -12.80
CA LEU A 34 6.47 -1.42 -11.78
C LEU A 34 7.34 -2.68 -11.62
N SER A 35 7.02 -3.79 -12.31
CA SER A 35 7.66 -5.10 -12.15
C SER A 35 7.69 -5.56 -10.68
N LEU A 36 6.59 -5.33 -9.95
CA LEU A 36 6.42 -5.73 -8.56
C LEU A 36 5.25 -6.72 -8.42
N PRO A 37 5.30 -7.67 -7.47
CA PRO A 37 4.14 -8.51 -7.23
C PRO A 37 2.97 -7.68 -6.70
N PHE A 38 1.75 -7.99 -7.14
CA PHE A 38 0.52 -7.24 -6.80
C PHE A 38 0.31 -7.00 -5.30
N ASP A 39 0.71 -7.93 -4.42
CA ASP A 39 0.62 -7.75 -2.96
C ASP A 39 1.41 -6.53 -2.45
N ARG A 40 2.40 -6.05 -3.21
CA ARG A 40 3.18 -4.84 -2.92
C ARG A 40 2.43 -3.56 -3.24
N ILE A 41 1.34 -3.62 -4.00
CA ILE A 41 0.56 -2.46 -4.43
C ILE A 41 -0.59 -2.24 -3.44
N SER A 42 -0.80 -0.97 -3.06
CA SER A 42 -1.89 -0.55 -2.19
C SER A 42 -3.07 -0.07 -3.03
N LEU A 43 -4.12 -0.89 -3.11
CA LEU A 43 -5.36 -0.53 -3.80
C LEU A 43 -6.03 0.72 -3.21
N GLU A 44 -5.94 0.90 -1.89
CA GLU A 44 -6.44 2.09 -1.22
C GLU A 44 -5.72 3.36 -1.70
N MET A 45 -4.41 3.29 -1.87
CA MET A 45 -3.63 4.44 -2.34
C MET A 45 -3.86 4.72 -3.82
N ILE A 46 -4.12 3.71 -4.64
CA ILE A 46 -4.59 3.91 -6.02
C ILE A 46 -5.93 4.64 -6.02
N TYR A 47 -6.91 4.16 -5.23
CA TYR A 47 -8.21 4.82 -5.12
C TYR A 47 -8.10 6.28 -4.69
N ARG A 48 -7.31 6.58 -3.65
CA ARG A 48 -7.05 7.96 -3.21
C ARG A 48 -6.30 8.77 -4.28
N GLY A 49 -5.36 8.14 -4.98
CA GLY A 49 -4.56 8.72 -6.05
C GLY A 49 -5.33 9.08 -7.32
N LEU A 50 -6.48 8.45 -7.57
CA LEU A 50 -7.33 8.77 -8.73
C LEU A 50 -7.77 10.22 -8.76
N TYR A 51 -7.94 10.86 -7.60
CA TYR A 51 -8.23 12.30 -7.52
C TYR A 51 -7.08 13.13 -8.13
N HIS A 52 -5.83 12.82 -7.75
CA HIS A 52 -4.64 13.52 -8.24
C HIS A 52 -4.43 13.30 -9.74
N PHE A 53 -4.61 12.06 -10.21
CA PHE A 53 -4.61 11.75 -11.63
C PHE A 53 -5.68 12.54 -12.38
N GLY A 54 -6.92 12.58 -11.86
CA GLY A 54 -8.01 13.31 -12.49
C GLY A 54 -7.73 14.80 -12.65
N VAL A 55 -7.05 15.42 -11.68
CA VAL A 55 -6.60 16.82 -11.76
C VAL A 55 -5.49 16.98 -12.79
N ALA A 56 -4.49 16.09 -12.79
CA ALA A 56 -3.39 16.12 -13.77
C ALA A 56 -3.90 15.93 -15.21
N ASN A 57 -4.85 15.03 -15.42
CA ASN A 57 -5.46 14.78 -16.71
C ASN A 57 -6.26 15.98 -17.22
N GLN A 58 -7.02 16.64 -16.33
CA GLN A 58 -7.72 17.88 -16.69
C GLN A 58 -6.78 19.02 -17.08
N LYS A 59 -5.56 19.04 -16.55
CA LYS A 59 -4.51 19.99 -16.93
C LYS A 59 -3.71 19.57 -18.18
N GLY A 60 -3.94 18.35 -18.70
CA GLY A 60 -3.19 17.78 -19.81
C GLY A 60 -1.78 17.29 -19.43
N GLU A 61 -1.48 17.17 -18.13
CA GLU A 61 -0.18 16.74 -17.62
C GLU A 61 -0.02 15.21 -17.67
N ALA A 62 -1.12 14.45 -17.60
CA ALA A 62 -1.10 12.99 -17.61
C ALA A 62 -2.35 12.40 -18.29
N THR A 63 -2.17 11.52 -19.27
CA THR A 63 -3.29 10.87 -19.98
C THR A 63 -3.50 9.42 -19.54
N ASP A 64 -2.43 8.75 -19.14
CA ASP A 64 -2.44 7.33 -18.82
C ASP A 64 -2.31 7.13 -17.30
N PRO A 65 -3.33 6.55 -16.63
CA PRO A 65 -3.30 6.34 -15.19
C PRO A 65 -2.21 5.35 -14.76
N VAL A 66 -1.90 4.32 -15.57
CA VAL A 66 -0.89 3.31 -15.23
C VAL A 66 0.49 3.96 -15.17
N LYS A 67 0.85 4.69 -16.22
CA LYS A 67 2.12 5.43 -16.28
C LYS A 67 2.21 6.53 -15.24
N TYR A 68 1.10 7.21 -14.96
CA TYR A 68 1.06 8.25 -13.93
C TYR A 68 1.41 7.68 -12.55
N PHE A 69 0.84 6.53 -12.19
CA PHE A 69 1.07 5.87 -10.90
C PHE A 69 2.41 5.14 -10.82
N ALA A 70 2.95 4.67 -11.95
CA ALA A 70 4.27 4.05 -12.01
C ALA A 70 5.43 5.06 -12.08
N SER A 71 5.15 6.33 -12.40
CA SER A 71 6.16 7.37 -12.52
C SER A 71 6.93 7.58 -11.21
N SER A 72 8.25 7.80 -11.32
CA SER A 72 9.10 8.12 -10.18
C SER A 72 8.77 9.47 -9.52
N GLU A 73 8.14 10.39 -10.26
CA GLU A 73 7.77 11.72 -9.78
C GLU A 73 6.61 11.65 -8.78
N ASN A 74 5.68 10.71 -8.96
CA ASN A 74 4.47 10.55 -8.14
C ASN A 74 4.61 9.48 -7.06
N LYS A 75 5.84 9.19 -6.64
CA LYS A 75 6.15 8.15 -5.64
C LYS A 75 5.65 8.50 -4.24
N ASP A 76 5.41 9.79 -4.00
CA ASP A 76 4.80 10.36 -2.80
C ASP A 76 3.35 9.89 -2.57
N LEU A 77 2.65 9.45 -3.62
CA LEU A 77 1.32 8.84 -3.52
C LEU A 77 1.30 7.51 -2.73
N GLY A 78 2.46 6.94 -2.36
CA GLY A 78 2.51 5.80 -1.44
C GLY A 78 1.92 4.50 -1.99
N ILE A 79 1.84 4.35 -3.32
CA ILE A 79 1.21 3.22 -4.00
C ILE A 79 1.93 1.91 -3.69
N VAL A 80 3.26 1.95 -3.65
CA VAL A 80 4.08 0.79 -3.26
C VAL A 80 4.17 0.70 -1.74
N LYS A 81 3.64 -0.38 -1.17
CA LYS A 81 3.71 -0.65 0.27
C LYS A 81 5.16 -0.75 0.75
N GLN A 82 5.47 -0.02 1.82
CA GLN A 82 6.77 -0.11 2.47
C GLN A 82 6.98 -1.49 3.09
N LYS A 83 8.19 -2.06 2.96
CA LYS A 83 8.56 -3.26 3.73
C LYS A 83 8.56 -2.91 5.21
N ARG A 84 7.76 -3.65 6.01
CA ARG A 84 7.80 -3.52 7.46
C ARG A 84 9.22 -3.80 7.95
N LYS A 85 9.75 -2.92 8.80
CA LYS A 85 11.04 -3.14 9.46
C LYS A 85 10.95 -4.41 10.31
N ASN A 86 11.95 -5.27 10.23
CA ASN A 86 11.98 -6.48 11.05
C ASN A 86 11.93 -6.09 12.54
N ASN A 87 11.16 -6.84 13.34
CA ASN A 87 10.99 -6.54 14.75
C ASN A 87 12.23 -7.01 15.52
N THR A 88 13.23 -6.13 15.60
CA THR A 88 14.41 -6.38 16.44
C THR A 88 13.98 -6.28 17.91
N LYS A 89 14.06 -7.41 18.63
CA LYS A 89 13.71 -7.43 20.05
C LYS A 89 14.72 -6.56 20.81
N LEU A 90 14.19 -5.52 21.47
CA LEU A 90 14.96 -4.73 22.41
C LEU A 90 15.18 -5.57 23.68
N ILE A 91 16.42 -5.65 24.13
CA ILE A 91 16.76 -6.29 25.40
C ILE A 91 16.43 -5.29 26.50
N ILE A 92 15.26 -5.45 27.12
CA ILE A 92 14.84 -4.65 28.28
C ILE A 92 15.36 -5.37 29.53
N ALA A 93 16.64 -5.18 29.85
CA ALA A 93 17.19 -5.70 31.10
C ALA A 93 17.05 -4.65 32.21
N PRO A 94 16.47 -5.00 33.38
CA PRO A 94 16.30 -4.05 34.49
C PRO A 94 17.62 -3.60 35.13
N PHE A 95 18.74 -4.29 34.84
CA PHE A 95 20.07 -3.97 35.40
C PHE A 95 21.16 -3.97 34.31
N PRO A 96 21.56 -2.79 33.79
CA PRO A 96 22.48 -2.67 32.65
C PRO A 96 23.93 -3.09 32.95
N GLU A 97 24.33 -3.13 34.22
CA GLU A 97 25.73 -3.39 34.63
C GLU A 97 26.19 -4.81 34.31
N LYS A 98 25.29 -5.80 34.28
CA LYS A 98 25.65 -7.19 33.95
C LYS A 98 25.85 -7.44 32.45
N GLN A 99 25.41 -6.52 31.60
CA GLN A 99 25.40 -6.73 30.14
C GLN A 99 26.50 -5.99 29.39
N ARG A 100 27.29 -5.13 30.07
CA ARG A 100 28.26 -4.19 29.47
C ARG A 100 29.34 -4.84 28.58
N ASN A 101 29.52 -6.16 28.63
CA ASN A 101 30.49 -6.92 27.85
C ASN A 101 29.85 -7.97 26.90
N SER A 102 28.54 -7.91 26.66
CA SER A 102 27.84 -8.77 25.70
C SER A 102 27.71 -8.07 24.35
N PRO A 103 27.91 -8.75 23.20
CA PRO A 103 27.67 -8.17 21.88
C PRO A 103 26.18 -7.82 21.63
N GLU A 104 25.26 -8.37 22.42
CA GLU A 104 23.82 -8.05 22.37
C GLU A 104 23.44 -7.15 23.56
N PHE A 105 23.78 -5.85 23.51
CA PHE A 105 23.54 -4.92 24.62
C PHE A 105 22.15 -4.25 24.56
N PHE A 106 21.70 -3.83 23.37
CA PHE A 106 20.38 -3.22 23.18
C PHE A 106 19.44 -4.08 22.34
N PHE A 107 19.98 -4.86 21.40
CA PHE A 107 19.22 -5.57 20.39
C PHE A 107 19.66 -7.03 20.35
N SER A 108 18.72 -7.97 20.37
CA SER A 108 19.05 -9.39 20.21
C SER A 108 19.10 -9.79 18.73
N ALA A 109 20.15 -10.51 18.33
CA ALA A 109 20.30 -11.02 16.96
C ALA A 109 19.42 -12.24 16.67
N LYS A 110 18.84 -12.87 17.71
CA LYS A 110 17.97 -14.06 17.61
C LYS A 110 16.59 -13.80 17.00
N SER A 111 16.32 -12.66 16.37
CA SER A 111 15.00 -12.34 15.80
C SER A 111 14.67 -13.04 14.47
N LEU A 112 15.40 -14.09 14.07
CA LEU A 112 15.31 -14.66 12.71
C LEU A 112 15.08 -16.19 12.63
N THR A 113 14.81 -16.90 13.73
CA THR A 113 14.73 -18.38 13.71
C THR A 113 13.34 -18.97 13.87
N TYR A 114 12.26 -18.27 13.52
CA TYR A 114 10.94 -18.89 13.38
C TYR A 114 10.22 -18.28 12.19
N ALA A 115 10.34 -18.98 11.05
CA ALA A 115 9.47 -18.86 9.88
C ALA A 115 8.40 -19.96 9.96
#